data_AF-A0A7W5HCF1-F1
#
_entry.id   AF-A0A7W5HCF1-F1
#
_cell.length_a   1.000
_cell.length_b   1.000
_cell.length_c   1.000
_cell.angle_alpha   90.00
_cell.angle_beta   90.00
_cell.angle_gamma   90.00
#
_symmetry.space_group_name_H-M   'P 1'
#
loop_
_entity.id
_entity.type
_entity.pdbx_description
1 polymer ?
#
loop_
_entity_poly.entity_id
_entity_poly.type
_entity_poly.pdbx_seq_one_letter_code
_entity_poly.pdbx_strand_id
1 'polypeptide(L)'
;MTISALGIGLTGLQANGKALGVAAHNTANMNTDHFVPQSASFNEARPAGTGVTLSIAARDLSATENVGGAPSGTDPAASIVNSLVYKAGFELSAKLIQAADERLGTLIDIRA
;
A
#
# COMPACT_ATOMS: atom_id res chain seq x y z
N MET A 1 -9.04 -18.37 -12.97
CA MET A 1 -7.78 -18.30 -12.21
C MET A 1 -6.89 -17.13 -12.68
N THR A 2 -6.57 -17.00 -13.98
CA THR A 2 -5.75 -15.88 -14.52
C THR A 2 -6.41 -14.49 -14.40
N ILE A 3 -7.73 -14.38 -14.61
CA ILE A 3 -8.48 -13.11 -14.43
C ILE A 3 -8.47 -12.64 -12.97
N SER A 4 -8.51 -13.58 -12.01
CA SER A 4 -8.43 -13.28 -10.58
C SER A 4 -7.03 -12.81 -10.20
N ALA A 5 -5.96 -13.43 -10.74
CA ALA A 5 -4.59 -12.99 -10.51
C ALA A 5 -4.32 -11.56 -11.03
N LEU A 6 -4.88 -11.21 -12.19
CA LEU A 6 -4.79 -9.84 -12.73
C LEU A 6 -5.54 -8.83 -11.85
N GLY A 7 -6.73 -9.18 -11.35
CA GLY A 7 -7.50 -8.34 -10.42
C GLY A 7 -6.80 -8.15 -9.07
N ILE A 8 -6.17 -9.20 -8.55
CA ILE A 8 -5.36 -9.13 -7.32
C ILE A 8 -4.11 -8.27 -7.54
N GLY A 9 -3.43 -8.42 -8.67
CA GLY A 9 -2.29 -7.56 -9.03
C GLY A 9 -2.70 -6.09 -9.16
N LEU A 10 -3.81 -5.80 -9.83
CA LEU A 10 -4.31 -4.43 -10.00
C LEU A 10 -4.72 -3.79 -8.67
N THR A 11 -5.47 -4.51 -7.85
CA THR A 11 -5.88 -4.01 -6.53
C THR A 11 -4.69 -3.87 -5.58
N GLY A 12 -3.72 -4.80 -5.63
CA GLY A 12 -2.44 -4.70 -4.91
C GLY A 12 -1.63 -3.47 -5.31
N LEU A 13 -1.55 -3.18 -6.61
CA LEU A 13 -0.87 -2.00 -7.14
C LEU A 13 -1.57 -0.71 -6.67
N GLN A 14 -2.89 -0.64 -6.80
CA GLN A 14 -3.67 0.53 -6.36
C GLN A 14 -3.59 0.75 -4.84
N ALA A 15 -3.66 -0.32 -4.04
CA ALA A 15 -3.61 -0.22 -2.58
C ALA A 15 -2.22 0.21 -2.10
N ASN A 16 -1.14 -0.37 -2.62
CA ASN A 16 0.22 0.04 -2.28
C ASN A 16 0.51 1.48 -2.74
N GLY A 17 0.02 1.89 -3.92
CA GLY A 17 0.14 3.27 -4.39
C GLY A 17 -0.56 4.27 -3.47
N LYS A 18 -1.78 3.96 -3.01
CA LYS A 18 -2.49 4.80 -2.03
C LYS A 18 -1.79 4.83 -0.66
N ALA A 19 -1.28 3.69 -0.20
CA ALA A 19 -0.55 3.61 1.07
C ALA A 19 0.76 4.45 1.03
N LEU A 20 1.47 4.42 -0.10
CA LEU A 20 2.62 5.27 -0.34
C LEU A 20 2.25 6.76 -0.33
N GLY A 21 1.11 7.12 -0.94
CA GLY A 21 0.58 8.48 -0.90
C GLY A 21 0.30 8.97 0.52
N VAL A 22 -0.25 8.11 1.39
CA VAL A 22 -0.47 8.42 2.82
C VAL A 22 0.85 8.62 3.56
N ALA A 23 1.84 7.75 3.35
CA ALA A 23 3.16 7.89 3.95
C ALA A 23 3.86 9.19 3.50
N ALA A 24 3.75 9.53 2.21
CA ALA A 24 4.26 10.78 1.67
C ALA A 24 3.57 12.00 2.29
N HIS A 25 2.25 11.95 2.47
CA HIS A 25 1.48 13.01 3.11
C HIS A 25 1.91 13.22 4.57
N ASN A 26 2.09 12.13 5.34
CA ASN A 26 2.58 12.20 6.71
C ASN A 26 4.00 12.76 6.79
N THR A 27 4.88 12.35 5.87
CA THR A 27 6.28 12.83 5.82
C THR A 27 6.35 14.31 5.45
N ALA A 28 5.53 14.75 4.48
CA ALA A 28 5.48 16.15 4.08
C ALA A 28 4.97 17.06 5.21
N ASN A 29 4.03 16.57 6.00
CA ASN A 29 3.46 17.31 7.13
C ASN A 29 4.14 17.02 8.47
N MET A 30 5.30 16.35 8.50
CA MET A 30 5.99 15.98 9.75
C MET A 30 6.51 17.18 10.55
N ASN A 31 6.60 18.35 9.91
CA ASN A 31 7.04 19.61 10.53
C ASN A 31 5.87 20.58 10.76
N THR A 32 4.63 20.12 10.52
CA THR A 32 3.43 20.91 10.76
C THR A 32 2.98 20.70 12.19
N ASP A 33 2.86 21.78 12.95
CA ASP A 33 2.42 21.72 14.34
C ASP A 33 1.01 21.11 14.46
N HIS A 34 0.79 20.31 15.50
CA HIS A 34 -0.45 19.56 15.75
C HIS A 34 -0.94 18.63 14.62
N PHE A 35 -0.09 18.24 13.67
CA PHE A 35 -0.47 17.32 12.60
C PHE A 35 -0.69 15.88 13.12
N VAL A 36 -1.83 15.31 12.74
CA VAL A 36 -2.23 13.94 13.08
C VAL A 36 -1.95 13.00 11.90
N PRO A 37 -1.03 12.03 12.04
CA PRO A 37 -0.71 11.12 10.95
C PRO A 37 -1.86 10.17 10.62
N GLN A 38 -1.98 9.85 9.34
CA GLN A 38 -2.92 8.85 8.85
C GLN A 38 -2.23 7.48 8.73
N SER A 39 -2.93 6.38 9.05
CA SER A 39 -2.43 5.03 8.86
C SER A 39 -3.18 4.29 7.78
N ALA A 40 -2.44 3.59 6.92
CA ALA A 40 -2.93 2.73 5.86
C ALA A 40 -3.01 1.28 6.37
N SER A 41 -4.21 0.69 6.39
CA SER A 41 -4.42 -0.74 6.68
C SER A 41 -4.98 -1.47 5.47
N PHE A 42 -4.41 -2.64 5.17
CA PHE A 42 -4.87 -3.49 4.09
C PHE A 42 -5.93 -4.45 4.63
N ASN A 43 -7.07 -4.49 3.98
CA ASN A 43 -8.14 -5.42 4.27
C ASN A 43 -8.42 -6.27 3.03
N GLU A 44 -8.54 -7.58 3.20
CA GLU A 44 -8.85 -8.47 2.09
C GLU A 44 -10.34 -8.33 1.72
N ALA A 45 -10.64 -8.09 0.45
CA ALA A 45 -12.00 -8.04 -0.04
C ALA A 45 -12.63 -9.45 0.05
N ARG A 46 -13.80 -9.55 0.68
CA ARG A 46 -14.60 -10.79 0.73
C ARG A 46 -15.55 -10.81 -0.47
N PRO A 47 -15.66 -11.91 -1.25
CA PRO A 47 -15.04 -13.23 -1.09
C PRO A 47 -13.53 -13.26 -1.37
N ALA A 48 -12.82 -14.17 -0.67
CA ALA A 48 -11.37 -14.35 -0.77
C ALA A 48 -10.89 -14.45 -2.23
N GLY A 49 -9.79 -13.76 -2.56
CA GLY A 49 -9.24 -13.71 -3.93
C GLY A 49 -9.78 -12.62 -4.85
N THR A 50 -10.56 -11.66 -4.33
CA THR A 50 -11.11 -10.53 -5.13
C THR A 50 -10.24 -9.27 -5.07
N GLY A 51 -9.33 -9.17 -4.10
CA GLY A 51 -8.34 -8.09 -4.02
C GLY A 51 -8.10 -7.54 -2.62
N VAL A 52 -7.31 -6.48 -2.54
CA VAL A 52 -7.01 -5.74 -1.30
C VAL A 52 -7.69 -4.36 -1.31
N THR A 53 -8.46 -4.08 -0.27
CA THR A 53 -9.03 -2.76 0.00
C THR A 53 -8.14 -2.03 0.99
N LEU A 54 -7.77 -0.79 0.70
CA LEU A 54 -7.03 0.04 1.65
C LEU A 54 -8.01 0.85 2.49
N SER A 55 -8.00 0.62 3.81
CA SER A 55 -8.66 1.47 4.78
C SER A 55 -7.64 2.48 5.30
N ILE A 56 -7.93 3.77 5.14
CA ILE A 56 -7.11 4.84 5.68
C ILE A 56 -7.84 5.35 6.92
N ALA A 57 -7.30 5.07 8.10
CA ALA A 57 -7.81 5.62 9.35
C ALA A 57 -6.89 6.75 9.80
N ALA A 58 -7.46 7.93 10.09
CA ALA A 58 -6.76 8.94 10.87
C ALA A 58 -6.52 8.34 12.26
N ARG A 59 -5.25 8.33 12.72
CA ARG A 59 -4.93 7.82 14.05
C ARG A 59 -5.48 8.83 15.06
N ASP A 60 -6.64 8.54 15.64
CA ASP A 60 -7.27 9.40 16.65
C ASP A 60 -6.30 9.66 17.81
N LEU A 61 -6.34 10.88 18.33
CA LEU A 61 -5.37 11.54 19.19
C LEU A 61 -5.50 11.03 20.64
N SER A 62 -5.28 9.73 20.85
CA SER A 62 -5.19 9.11 22.18
C SER A 62 -3.81 8.51 22.42
N ALA A 63 -2.76 9.17 21.93
CA ALA A 63 -1.37 8.84 22.20
C ALA A 63 -0.71 9.97 23.02
N THR A 64 -1.19 10.13 24.25
CA THR A 64 -0.55 10.88 25.35
C THR A 64 0.80 10.25 25.80
N GLU A 65 1.43 9.40 24.98
CA GLU A 65 2.65 8.65 25.36
C GLU A 65 3.72 8.62 24.26
N ASN A 66 3.98 9.75 23.60
CA ASN A 66 5.30 9.98 23.00
C ASN A 66 5.75 11.42 23.24
N VAL A 67 5.96 11.72 24.52
CA VAL A 67 6.76 12.88 24.95
C VAL A 67 8.20 12.61 24.50
N GLY A 68 8.52 13.08 23.29
CA GLY A 68 9.80 12.82 22.65
C GLY A 68 10.07 13.65 21.39
N GLY A 69 9.60 14.91 21.34
CA GLY A 69 10.26 15.95 20.54
C GLY A 69 10.02 16.04 19.03
N ALA A 70 8.99 15.38 18.45
CA ALA A 70 8.58 15.62 17.06
C ALA A 70 7.32 16.54 17.03
N PRO A 71 7.31 17.65 16.24
CA PRO A 71 6.19 18.60 16.17
C PRO A 71 4.91 17.98 15.58
N SER A 72 5.06 16.87 14.87
CA SER A 72 3.98 15.98 14.45
C SER A 72 4.31 14.59 14.96
N GLY A 73 3.34 13.83 15.47
CA GLY A 73 3.54 12.46 16.02
C GLY A 73 3.96 11.40 14.99
N THR A 74 4.66 11.79 13.92
CA THR A 74 5.18 10.95 12.82
C THR A 74 6.67 10.68 13.05
N ASP A 75 7.04 9.41 13.23
CA ASP A 75 8.44 9.00 13.24
C ASP A 75 8.96 8.84 11.79
N PRO A 76 9.99 9.62 11.37
CA PRO A 76 10.55 9.52 10.03
C PRO A 76 11.19 8.14 9.75
N ALA A 77 11.77 7.48 10.75
CA ALA A 77 12.37 6.16 10.57
C ALA A 77 11.29 5.12 10.23
N ALA A 78 10.20 5.08 11.00
CA ALA A 78 9.04 4.24 10.69
C ALA A 78 8.39 4.59 9.34
N SER A 79 8.30 5.87 8.98
CA SER A 79 7.73 6.31 7.70
C SER A 79 8.54 5.82 6.49
N ILE A 80 9.87 5.88 6.56
CA ILE A 80 10.78 5.41 5.50
C ILE A 80 10.64 3.89 5.33
N VAL A 81 10.63 3.14 6.43
CA VAL A 81 10.47 1.68 6.40
C VAL A 81 9.11 1.29 5.80
N ASN A 82 8.02 1.94 6.23
CA ASN A 82 6.69 1.71 5.67
C ASN A 82 6.65 2.02 4.16
N SER A 83 7.27 3.12 3.74
CA SER A 83 7.38 3.49 2.32
C SER A 83 8.13 2.44 1.50
N LEU A 84 9.20 1.87 2.05
CA LEU A 84 9.95 0.79 1.41
C LEU A 84 9.11 -0.47 1.26
N VAL A 85 8.34 -0.85 2.29
CA VAL A 85 7.42 -1.99 2.25
C VAL A 85 6.34 -1.78 1.18
N TYR A 86 5.74 -0.60 1.11
CA TYR A 86 4.73 -0.29 0.08
C TYR A 86 5.32 -0.30 -1.33
N LYS A 87 6.54 0.19 -1.51
CA LYS A 87 7.26 0.13 -2.79
C LYS A 87 7.52 -1.32 -3.21
N ALA A 88 7.98 -2.17 -2.29
CA ALA A 88 8.20 -3.58 -2.56
C ALA A 88 6.89 -4.32 -2.91
N GLY A 89 5.80 -4.01 -2.21
CA GLY A 89 4.47 -4.56 -2.52
C GLY A 89 3.93 -4.12 -3.88
N PHE A 90 4.19 -2.87 -4.27
CA PHE A 90 3.86 -2.36 -5.61
C PHE A 90 4.65 -3.09 -6.70
N GLU A 91 5.96 -3.25 -6.53
CA GLU A 91 6.82 -3.96 -7.50
C GLU A 91 6.43 -5.43 -7.63
N LEU A 92 6.12 -6.10 -6.52
CA LEU A 92 5.61 -7.47 -6.51
C LEU A 92 4.29 -7.58 -7.29
N SER A 93 3.37 -6.65 -7.09
CA SER A 93 2.09 -6.61 -7.79
C SER A 93 2.28 -6.41 -9.30
N ALA A 94 3.23 -5.56 -9.70
CA ALA A 94 3.59 -5.36 -11.11
C ALA A 94 4.19 -6.63 -11.74
N LYS A 95 5.12 -7.31 -11.03
CA LYS A 95 5.69 -8.59 -11.47
C LYS A 95 4.64 -9.69 -11.61
N LEU A 96 3.63 -9.71 -10.73
CA LEU A 96 2.51 -10.65 -10.84
C LEU A 96 1.68 -10.42 -12.10
N ILE A 97 1.39 -9.16 -12.44
CA ILE A 97 0.69 -8.81 -13.69
C ILE A 97 1.52 -9.22 -14.90
N GLN A 98 2.82 -8.92 -14.90
CA GLN A 98 3.73 -9.32 -15.98
C GLN A 98 3.77 -10.84 -16.17
N ALA A 99 3.93 -11.61 -15.08
CA ALA A 99 3.94 -13.06 -15.15
C ALA A 99 2.59 -13.64 -15.62
N ALA A 100 1.47 -13.00 -15.27
CA ALA A 100 0.16 -13.39 -15.78
C ALA A 100 0.02 -13.10 -17.29
N ASP A 101 0.57 -11.98 -17.76
CA ASP A 101 0.57 -11.59 -19.18
C ASP A 101 1.45 -12.52 -20.04
N GLU A 102 2.68 -12.80 -19.60
CA GLU A 102 3.59 -13.75 -20.25
C GLU A 102 2.96 -15.14 -20.38
N ARG A 103 2.20 -15.56 -19.37
CA ARG A 103 1.46 -16.83 -19.41
C ARG A 103 0.28 -16.81 -20.37
N LEU A 104 -0.41 -15.69 -20.53
CA LEU A 104 -1.44 -15.55 -21.56
C LEU A 104 -0.81 -15.56 -22.96
N GLY A 105 0.32 -14.88 -23.15
CA GLY A 105 1.06 -14.87 -24.42
C GLY A 105 1.49 -16.28 -24.86
N THR A 106 2.10 -17.05 -23.97
CA THR A 106 2.49 -18.45 -24.27
C THR A 106 1.30 -19.36 -24.57
N LEU A 107 0.14 -19.15 -23.93
CA LEU A 107 -1.08 -19.90 -24.24
C LEU A 107 -1.67 -19.52 -25.61
N ILE A 108 -1.52 -18.26 -26.04
CA ILE A 108 -1.93 -17.82 -27.38
C ILE A 108 -1.01 -18.43 -28.44
N ASP A 109 0.31 -18.38 -28.24
CA ASP A 109 1.31 -18.94 -29.16
C ASP A 109 1.19 -20.46 -29.35
N ILE A 110 0.78 -21.21 -28.32
CA ILE A 110 0.58 -22.67 -28.44
C ILE A 110 -0.66 -23.02 -29.28
N ARG A 111 -1.64 -22.12 -29.39
CA ARG A 111 -2.91 -22.35 -30.10
C ARG A 111 -2.90 -21.80 -31.53
N ALA A 112 -1.99 -20.89 -31.86
CA ALA A 112 -1.75 -20.36 -33.21
C ALA A 112 -0.94 -21.34 -34.06
#